data_AF-A0A8T4CIH5-F1
#
_entry.id   AF-A0A8T4CIH5-F1
#
_cell.length_a   1.000
_cell.length_b   1.000
_cell.length_c   1.000
_cell.angle_alpha   90.00
_cell.angle_beta   90.00
_cell.angle_gamma   90.00
#
_symmetry.space_group_name_H-M   'P 1'
#
loop_
_entity.id
_entity.type
_entity.pdbx_description
1 polymer ?
#
loop_
_entity_poly.entity_id
_entity_poly.type
_entity_poly.pdbx_seq_one_letter_code
_entity_poly.pdbx_strand_id
1 'polypeptide(L)'
;MISSRIGKQKPVLLLSGAAMGLSTALLGFVLSGPLLWPVVCVLGWFTHFRLGPFFAACSLLPEVGAEKVGTMVGLIMLLSSVGGFFSPIIMGLLRNSTGTHIAGLFVVAGFAIPSVLHGVFGQEAIVKA
;
A
#
# COMPACT_ATOMS: atom_id res chain seq x y z
N MET A 1 -8.86 7.19 -10.18
CA MET A 1 -10.13 7.59 -10.82
C MET A 1 -11.09 8.37 -9.90
N ILE A 2 -10.97 8.30 -8.56
CA ILE A 2 -11.57 9.29 -7.63
C ILE A 2 -10.53 10.34 -7.16
N SER A 3 -9.30 9.94 -6.82
CA SER A 3 -8.23 10.89 -6.42
C SER A 3 -7.88 11.92 -7.49
N SER A 4 -7.98 11.52 -8.76
CA SER A 4 -7.76 12.38 -9.93
C SER A 4 -8.90 13.38 -10.16
N ARG A 5 -10.11 13.11 -9.64
CA ARG A 5 -11.22 14.08 -9.64
C ARG A 5 -11.22 15.01 -8.43
N ILE A 6 -10.62 14.58 -7.32
CA ILE A 6 -10.58 15.34 -6.06
C ILE A 6 -9.31 16.20 -5.97
N GLY A 7 -8.30 15.97 -6.81
CA GLY A 7 -7.03 16.73 -6.82
C GLY A 7 -6.16 16.52 -5.57
N LYS A 8 -6.64 15.78 -4.58
CA LYS A 8 -5.98 15.58 -3.28
C LYS A 8 -5.37 14.18 -3.18
N GLN A 9 -4.24 13.97 -3.84
CA GLN A 9 -3.53 12.68 -3.79
C GLN A 9 -3.00 12.34 -2.38
N LYS A 10 -2.56 13.35 -1.63
CA LYS A 10 -2.02 13.19 -0.27
C LYS A 10 -2.98 12.59 0.75
N PRO A 11 -4.17 13.16 1.01
CA PRO A 11 -5.08 12.58 2.01
C PRO A 11 -5.59 11.21 1.59
N VAL A 12 -5.70 10.93 0.28
CA VAL A 12 -6.08 9.59 -0.20
C VAL A 12 -4.99 8.57 0.12
N LEU A 13 -3.71 8.89 -0.11
CA LEU A 13 -2.59 8.02 0.23
C LEU A 13 -2.41 7.86 1.74
N LEU A 14 -2.61 8.93 2.51
CA LEU A 14 -2.56 8.91 3.97
C LEU A 14 -3.66 8.04 4.56
N LEU A 15 -4.92 8.29 4.20
CA LEU A 15 -6.07 7.56 4.73
C LEU A 15 -6.05 6.10 4.30
N SER A 16 -5.70 5.82 3.04
CA SER A 16 -5.59 4.44 2.56
C SER A 16 -4.43 3.71 3.20
N GLY A 17 -3.25 4.35 3.38
CA GLY A 17 -2.12 3.77 4.09
C GLY A 17 -2.45 3.46 5.55
N ALA A 18 -3.01 4.43 6.27
CA ALA A 18 -3.37 4.28 7.68
C ALA A 18 -4.45 3.20 7.88
N ALA A 19 -5.51 3.22 7.06
CA ALA A 19 -6.56 2.21 7.13
C ALA A 19 -6.02 0.81 6.84
N MET A 20 -5.15 0.65 5.84
CA MET A 20 -4.55 -0.65 5.47
C MET A 20 -3.63 -1.18 6.58
N GLY A 21 -2.76 -0.32 7.12
CA GLY A 21 -1.88 -0.67 8.24
C GLY A 21 -2.66 -1.07 9.49
N LEU A 22 -3.69 -0.28 9.86
CA LEU A 22 -4.54 -0.57 11.01
C LEU A 22 -5.35 -1.87 10.82
N SER A 23 -5.94 -2.08 9.65
CA SER A 23 -6.70 -3.30 9.34
C SER A 23 -5.82 -4.54 9.40
N THR A 24 -4.59 -4.44 8.90
CA THR A 24 -3.62 -5.54 8.92
C THR A 24 -3.14 -5.85 10.34
N ALA A 25 -2.91 -4.82 11.16
CA ALA A 25 -2.59 -5.00 12.57
C ALA A 25 -3.76 -5.63 13.35
N LEU A 26 -4.99 -5.19 13.07
CA LEU A 26 -6.21 -5.74 13.66
C LEU A 26 -6.43 -7.22 13.30
N LEU A 27 -6.03 -7.67 12.11
CA LEU A 27 -6.05 -9.09 11.76
C LEU A 27 -5.21 -9.95 12.70
N GLY A 28 -4.14 -9.40 13.31
CA GLY A 28 -3.35 -10.11 14.31
C GLY A 28 -4.16 -10.49 15.56
N PHE A 29 -5.23 -9.77 15.85
CA PHE A 29 -6.10 -9.99 17.02
C PHE A 29 -7.41 -10.69 16.67
N VAL A 30 -7.88 -10.53 15.43
CA VAL A 30 -9.20 -11.01 14.97
C VAL A 30 -9.03 -12.11 13.92
N LEU A 31 -8.26 -13.15 14.27
CA LEU A 31 -7.97 -14.28 13.37
C LEU A 31 -9.17 -15.21 13.14
N SER A 32 -10.22 -15.11 13.97
CA SER A 32 -11.43 -15.93 13.85
C SER A 32 -12.66 -15.18 14.37
N GLY A 33 -13.85 -15.62 13.93
CA GLY A 33 -15.13 -15.05 14.36
C GLY A 33 -15.72 -14.02 13.38
N PRO A 34 -16.91 -13.48 13.70
CA PRO A 34 -17.68 -12.63 12.77
C PRO A 34 -17.02 -11.29 12.46
N LEU A 35 -16.11 -10.81 13.34
CA LEU A 35 -15.35 -9.57 13.14
C LEU A 35 -14.25 -9.70 12.08
N LEU A 36 -13.88 -10.91 11.66
CA LEU A 36 -12.88 -11.12 10.60
C LEU A 36 -13.34 -10.52 9.27
N TRP A 37 -14.60 -10.77 8.89
CA TRP A 37 -15.17 -10.33 7.61
C TRP A 37 -15.10 -8.81 7.38
N PRO A 38 -15.60 -7.95 8.29
CA PRO A 38 -15.50 -6.51 8.09
C PRO A 38 -14.04 -6.04 8.01
N VAL A 39 -13.12 -6.61 8.80
CA VAL A 39 -11.69 -6.25 8.76
C VAL A 39 -11.06 -6.61 7.40
N VAL A 40 -11.34 -7.80 6.88
CA VAL A 40 -10.87 -8.23 5.56
C VAL A 40 -11.47 -7.38 4.44
N CYS A 41 -12.76 -7.04 4.53
CA CYS A 41 -13.41 -6.15 3.56
C CYS A 41 -12.76 -4.76 3.54
N VAL A 42 -12.49 -4.17 4.70
CA VAL A 42 -11.81 -2.87 4.80
C VAL A 42 -10.40 -2.96 4.22
N LEU A 43 -9.64 -4.01 4.56
CA LEU A 43 -8.30 -4.24 4.01
C LEU A 43 -8.32 -4.38 2.48
N GLY A 44 -9.23 -5.20 1.93
CA GLY A 44 -9.38 -5.41 0.49
C GLY A 44 -9.81 -4.12 -0.25
N TRP A 45 -10.65 -3.32 0.38
CA TRP A 45 -11.09 -2.03 -0.17
C TRP A 45 -9.91 -1.06 -0.27
N PHE A 46 -9.19 -0.81 0.84
CA PHE A 46 -8.12 0.19 0.89
C PHE A 46 -6.83 -0.20 0.18
N THR A 47 -6.59 -1.50 -0.06
CA THR A 47 -5.48 -1.95 -0.90
C THR A 47 -5.62 -1.45 -2.35
N HIS A 48 -6.84 -1.41 -2.89
CA HIS A 48 -7.09 -0.98 -4.27
C HIS A 48 -7.00 0.54 -4.46
N PHE A 49 -7.25 1.34 -3.42
CA PHE A 49 -7.19 2.81 -3.51
C PHE A 49 -5.78 3.37 -3.72
N ARG A 50 -4.72 2.58 -3.51
CA ARG A 50 -3.33 3.06 -3.60
C ARG A 50 -2.75 3.00 -5.02
N LEU A 51 -3.11 1.99 -5.80
CA LEU A 51 -2.53 1.78 -7.13
C LEU A 51 -2.88 2.93 -8.09
N GLY A 52 -4.15 3.38 -8.07
CA GLY A 52 -4.61 4.46 -8.95
C GLY A 52 -3.87 5.78 -8.79
N PRO A 53 -3.80 6.39 -7.58
CA PRO A 53 -3.03 7.61 -7.33
C PRO A 53 -1.54 7.44 -7.62
N PHE A 54 -0.96 6.27 -7.32
CA PHE A 54 0.46 6.02 -7.50
C PHE A 54 0.86 6.01 -8.98
N PHE A 55 0.12 5.30 -9.84
CA PHE A 55 0.38 5.36 -11.30
C PHE A 55 0.00 6.71 -11.91
N ALA A 56 -1.04 7.36 -11.40
CA ALA A 56 -1.39 8.71 -11.85
C ALA A 56 -0.27 9.72 -11.56
N ALA A 57 0.38 9.66 -10.40
CA ALA A 57 1.52 10.52 -10.08
C ALA A 57 2.69 10.33 -11.06
N CYS A 58 2.92 9.10 -11.53
CA CYS A 58 3.95 8.79 -12.53
C CYS A 58 3.65 9.49 -13.88
N SER A 59 2.38 9.55 -14.28
CA SER A 59 1.94 10.20 -15.53
C SER A 59 1.89 11.74 -15.46
N LEU A 60 1.94 12.33 -14.26
CA LEU A 60 1.82 13.77 -14.04
C LEU A 60 3.15 14.53 -14.09
N LEU A 61 4.24 13.87 -14.47
CA LEU A 61 5.57 14.48 -14.66
C LEU A 61 5.88 14.58 -16.17
N PRO A 62 5.22 15.50 -16.92
CA PRO A 62 5.39 15.61 -18.37
C PRO A 62 6.84 15.93 -18.78
N GLU A 63 7.60 16.58 -17.89
CA GLU A 63 9.01 16.93 -18.11
C GLU A 63 9.95 15.71 -18.13
N VAL A 64 9.50 14.57 -17.59
CA VAL A 64 10.35 13.37 -17.39
C VAL A 64 10.38 12.47 -18.64
N GLY A 65 9.45 12.64 -19.58
CA GLY A 65 9.37 11.86 -20.81
C GLY A 65 8.84 10.43 -20.61
N ALA A 66 8.13 9.91 -21.61
CA ALA A 66 7.40 8.64 -21.50
C ALA A 66 8.31 7.43 -21.21
N GLU A 67 9.53 7.42 -21.76
CA GLU A 67 10.51 6.33 -21.57
C GLU A 67 10.95 6.19 -20.10
N LYS A 68 11.23 7.32 -19.43
CA LYS A 68 11.63 7.30 -18.01
C LYS A 68 10.47 6.92 -17.10
N VAL A 69 9.26 7.41 -17.39
CA VAL A 69 8.04 7.01 -16.66
C VAL A 69 7.79 5.51 -16.80
N GLY A 70 7.90 4.97 -18.02
CA GLY A 70 7.77 3.53 -18.27
C GLY A 70 8.81 2.70 -17.52
N THR A 71 10.08 3.17 -17.51
CA THR A 71 11.17 2.53 -16.76
C THR A 71 10.89 2.52 -15.25
N MET A 72 10.42 3.64 -14.70
CA MET A 72 10.08 3.75 -13.28
C MET A 72 8.94 2.79 -12.90
N VAL A 73 7.87 2.74 -13.71
CA VAL A 73 6.75 1.79 -13.51
C VAL A 73 7.24 0.35 -13.60
N GLY A 74 8.10 0.02 -14.56
CA GLY A 74 8.72 -1.29 -14.68
C GLY A 74 9.52 -1.69 -13.44
N LEU A 75 10.34 -0.78 -12.91
CA LEU A 75 11.10 -1.00 -11.67
C LEU A 75 10.18 -1.21 -10.46
N ILE A 76 9.11 -0.42 -10.33
CA ILE A 76 8.10 -0.59 -9.28
C ILE A 76 7.45 -1.99 -9.37
N MET A 77 7.09 -2.43 -10.57
CA MET A 77 6.49 -3.75 -10.81
C MET A 77 7.45 -4.88 -10.49
N LEU A 78 8.73 -4.73 -10.84
CA LEU A 78 9.77 -5.69 -10.53
C LEU A 78 9.94 -5.82 -9.01
N LEU A 79 10.07 -4.70 -8.28
CA LEU A 79 10.15 -4.69 -6.82
C LEU A 79 8.89 -5.28 -6.17
N SER A 80 7.71 -4.98 -6.72
CA SER A 80 6.44 -5.54 -6.25
C SER A 80 6.38 -7.06 -6.43
N SER A 81 6.91 -7.56 -7.55
CA SER A 81 6.98 -9.00 -7.83
C SER A 81 7.96 -9.72 -6.90
N VAL A 82 9.13 -9.11 -6.66
CA VAL A 82 10.12 -9.60 -5.68
C VAL A 82 9.48 -9.65 -4.29
N GLY A 83 8.83 -8.57 -3.86
CA GLY A 83 8.11 -8.54 -2.58
C GLY A 83 7.02 -9.61 -2.49
N GLY A 84 6.23 -9.79 -3.56
CA GLY A 84 5.20 -10.83 -3.64
C GLY A 84 5.76 -12.25 -3.56
N PHE A 85 6.92 -12.50 -4.14
CA PHE A 85 7.60 -13.79 -4.09
C PHE A 85 8.18 -14.11 -2.70
N PHE A 86 8.83 -13.15 -2.06
CA PHE A 86 9.47 -13.36 -0.76
C PHE A 86 8.49 -13.30 0.42
N SER A 87 7.34 -12.63 0.27
CA SER A 87 6.36 -12.45 1.36
C SER A 87 5.88 -13.78 1.99
N PRO A 88 5.46 -14.81 1.23
CA PRO A 88 5.09 -16.11 1.78
C PRO A 88 6.24 -16.82 2.51
N ILE A 89 7.46 -16.70 1.99
CA ILE A 89 8.66 -17.32 2.59
C ILE A 89 8.93 -16.70 3.96
N ILE A 90 8.96 -15.37 4.04
CA ILE A 90 9.18 -14.63 5.30
C ILE A 90 8.05 -14.95 6.29
N MET A 91 6.79 -14.94 5.85
CA MET A 91 5.64 -15.29 6.68
C MET A 91 5.74 -16.72 7.24
N GLY A 92 6.16 -17.68 6.41
CA GLY A 92 6.38 -19.07 6.84
C GLY A 92 7.51 -19.20 7.86
N LEU A 93 8.64 -18.52 7.65
CA LEU A 93 9.76 -18.51 8.60
C LEU A 93 9.34 -17.92 9.95
N LEU A 94 8.62 -16.80 9.95
CA LEU A 94 8.11 -16.15 11.17
C LEU A 94 7.11 -17.03 11.91
N ARG A 95 6.23 -17.73 11.18
CA ARG A 95 5.30 -18.68 11.78
C ARG A 95 6.04 -19.84 12.43
N ASN A 96 7.07 -20.37 11.77
CA ASN A 96 7.86 -21.49 12.30
C ASN A 96 8.66 -21.10 13.55
N SER A 97 9.15 -19.86 13.63
CA SER A 97 9.92 -19.38 14.79
C SER A 97 9.07 -18.92 15.96
N THR A 98 7.90 -18.32 15.70
CA THR A 98 7.03 -17.76 16.75
C THR A 98 5.83 -18.64 17.11
N GLY A 99 5.58 -19.69 16.32
CA GLY A 99 4.39 -20.54 16.43
C GLY A 99 3.09 -19.88 15.96
N THR A 100 3.13 -18.61 15.52
CA THR A 100 1.94 -17.82 15.20
C THR A 100 2.11 -16.98 13.94
N HIS A 101 0.98 -16.61 13.30
CA HIS A 101 0.97 -15.71 12.14
C HIS A 101 1.03 -14.23 12.52
N ILE A 102 0.86 -13.91 13.80
CA ILE A 102 0.75 -12.54 14.31
C ILE A 102 2.00 -11.73 13.97
N ALA A 103 3.20 -12.29 14.17
CA ALA A 103 4.45 -11.61 13.87
C ALA A 103 4.55 -11.20 12.39
N GLY A 104 4.15 -12.10 11.48
CA GLY A 104 4.13 -11.79 10.06
C GLY A 104 3.09 -10.75 9.67
N LEU A 105 1.91 -10.75 10.31
CA LEU A 105 0.89 -9.72 10.09
C LEU A 105 1.38 -8.33 10.52
N PHE A 106 2.12 -8.22 11.64
CA PHE A 106 2.73 -6.96 12.04
C PHE A 106 3.81 -6.48 11.08
N VAL A 107 4.62 -7.40 10.53
CA VAL A 107 5.59 -7.06 9.48
C VAL A 107 4.88 -6.53 8.24
N VAL A 108 3.79 -7.16 7.81
CA VAL A 108 2.97 -6.68 6.68
C VAL A 108 2.36 -5.31 6.97
N ALA A 109 1.85 -5.09 8.18
CA ALA A 109 1.32 -3.79 8.61
C ALA A 109 2.39 -2.68 8.54
N GLY A 110 3.66 -3.00 8.84
CA GLY A 110 4.79 -2.09 8.73
C GLY A 110 5.01 -1.54 7.30
N PHE A 111 4.70 -2.30 6.26
CA PHE A 111 4.78 -1.83 4.87
C PHE A 111 3.75 -0.74 4.53
N ALA A 112 2.79 -0.44 5.42
CA ALA A 112 1.92 0.72 5.28
C ALA A 112 2.63 2.04 5.62
N ILE A 113 3.69 2.02 6.44
CA ILE A 113 4.36 3.21 6.97
C ILE A 113 4.86 4.13 5.85
N PRO A 114 5.53 3.65 4.77
CA PRO A 114 5.96 4.53 3.70
C PRO A 114 4.82 5.29 3.02
N SER A 115 3.63 4.67 2.90
CA SER A 115 2.45 5.35 2.34
C SER A 115 1.96 6.47 3.26
N VAL A 116 1.98 6.25 4.57
CA VAL A 116 1.62 7.26 5.57
C VAL A 116 2.64 8.40 5.58
N LEU A 117 3.94 8.07 5.59
CA LEU A 117 5.02 9.07 5.52
C LEU A 117 4.92 9.92 4.26
N HIS A 118 4.63 9.32 3.11
CA HIS A 118 4.42 10.07 1.88
C HIS A 118 3.17 10.95 1.94
N GLY A 119 2.09 10.47 2.56
CA GLY A 119 0.89 11.28 2.80
C GLY A 119 1.12 12.49 3.70
N VAL A 120 2.00 12.37 4.70
CA VAL A 120 2.33 13.44 5.67
C VAL A 120 3.39 14.41 5.12
N PHE A 121 4.49 13.88 4.58
CA PHE A 121 5.69 14.66 4.23
C PHE A 121 5.92 14.83 2.72
N GLY A 122 5.21 14.07 1.88
CA GLY A 122 5.36 14.20 0.42
C GLY A 122 5.00 15.62 -0.03
N GLN A 123 5.53 16.08 -1.17
CA GLN A 123 5.09 17.32 -1.79
C GLN A 123 3.88 17.05 -2.68
N GLU A 124 2.93 17.99 -2.77
CA GLU A 124 1.84 17.85 -3.73
C GLU A 124 2.43 18.10 -5.11
N ALA A 125 2.30 17.12 -6.03
CA ALA A 125 2.46 17.43 -7.44
C ALA A 125 1.32 18.39 -7.80
N ILE A 126 1.63 19.69 -7.91
CA ILE A 126 0.67 20.70 -8.33
C ILE A 126 0.28 20.36 -9.76
N VAL A 127 -0.95 19.89 -9.93
CA VAL A 127 -1.57 19.75 -11.25
C VAL A 127 -1.79 21.17 -11.78
N LYS A 128 -0.84 21.69 -12.57
CA LYS A 128 -1.14 22.85 -13.41
C LYS A 128 -2.12 22.36 -14.48
N ALA A 129 -3.38 22.77 -14.32
CA ALA A 129 -4.43 22.63 -15.32
C ALA A 129 -4.07 23.43 -16.59
#